data_AF-A0A920MA53-F1
#
_entry.id   AF-A0A920MA53-F1
#
_cell.length_a   1.000
_cell.length_b   1.000
_cell.length_c   1.000
_cell.angle_alpha   90.00
_cell.angle_beta   90.00
_cell.angle_gamma   90.00
#
_symmetry.space_group_name_H-M   'P 1'
#
loop_
_entity.id
_entity.type
_entity.pdbx_description
1 polymer ?
#
loop_
_entity_poly.entity_id
_entity_poly.type
_entity_poly.pdbx_seq_one_letter_code
_entity_poly.pdbx_strand_id
1 'polypeptide(L)'
;MKFLNFDIQSNWKKKEFENAVLLAKDFIKKGDIFQIVISQKFNTQINNEPFDLYRSLRMVNPSPYMSFFDFGAHGISLVPVLKLWLKLKKTIKVKLLQF
;
A
#
# COMPACT_ATOMS: atom_id res chain seq x y z
N MET A 1 0.65 -21.02 15.11
CA MET A 1 1.10 -19.70 14.62
C MET A 1 0.11 -18.67 15.14
N LYS A 2 0.45 -17.92 16.20
CA LYS A 2 -0.46 -16.91 16.77
C LYS A 2 -0.55 -15.76 15.76
N PHE A 3 -1.75 -15.50 15.22
CA PHE A 3 -2.00 -14.26 14.49
C PHE A 3 -1.82 -13.12 15.50
N LEU A 4 -0.85 -12.25 15.26
CA LEU A 4 -0.73 -11.01 16.00
C LEU A 4 -1.97 -10.17 15.65
N ASN A 5 -2.87 -9.99 16.62
CA ASN A 5 -4.02 -9.09 16.49
C ASN A 5 -3.51 -7.65 16.60
N PHE A 6 -3.08 -7.09 15.47
CA PHE A 6 -2.79 -5.66 15.37
C PHE A 6 -4.10 -4.91 15.16
N ASP A 7 -4.36 -3.87 15.95
CA ASP A 7 -5.42 -2.91 15.67
C ASP A 7 -4.96 -2.00 14.54
N ILE A 8 -5.41 -2.29 13.33
CA ILE A 8 -5.02 -1.57 12.11
C ILE A 8 -6.14 -0.60 11.74
N GLN A 9 -5.81 0.69 11.74
CA GLN A 9 -6.72 1.76 11.39
C GLN A 9 -6.40 2.31 10.00
N SER A 10 -7.40 2.37 9.12
CA SER A 10 -7.29 3.03 7.82
C SER A 10 -7.71 4.49 7.92
N ASN A 11 -7.11 5.37 7.12
CA ASN A 11 -7.59 6.74 6.94
C ASN A 11 -8.90 6.83 6.13
N TRP A 12 -9.37 5.71 5.56
CA TRP A 12 -10.63 5.61 4.83
C TRP A 12 -11.61 4.69 5.53
N LYS A 13 -12.90 5.01 5.46
CA LYS A 13 -13.91 3.95 5.61
C LYS A 13 -13.93 3.12 4.34
N LYS A 14 -14.10 1.80 4.47
CA LYS A 14 -14.12 0.86 3.35
C LYS A 14 -15.03 1.31 2.19
N LYS A 15 -16.28 1.69 2.52
CA LYS A 15 -17.27 2.13 1.54
C LYS A 15 -16.86 3.40 0.80
N GLU A 16 -16.20 4.33 1.49
CA GLU A 16 -15.72 5.58 0.91
C GLU A 16 -14.58 5.32 -0.09
N PHE A 17 -13.64 4.43 0.26
CA PHE A 17 -12.58 4.02 -0.65
C PHE A 17 -13.12 3.31 -1.90
N GLU A 18 -14.09 2.39 -1.72
CA GLU A 18 -14.77 1.71 -2.83
C GLU A 18 -15.48 2.69 -3.76
N ASN A 19 -16.17 3.69 -3.20
CA ASN A 19 -16.83 4.74 -3.98
C ASN A 19 -15.81 5.60 -4.76
N ALA A 20 -14.67 5.94 -4.15
CA ALA A 20 -13.60 6.67 -4.83
C ALA A 20 -13.05 5.89 -6.04
N VAL A 21 -12.89 4.56 -5.90
CA VAL A 21 -12.49 3.68 -7.00
C VAL A 21 -13.53 3.65 -8.12
N LEU A 22 -14.83 3.62 -7.78
CA LEU A 22 -15.91 3.65 -8.77
C LEU A 22 -15.93 4.97 -9.53
N LEU A 23 -15.79 6.10 -8.83
CA LEU A 23 -15.69 7.42 -9.45
C LEU A 23 -14.51 7.51 -10.40
N ALA A 24 -13.33 7.06 -9.99
CA ALA A 24 -12.15 7.02 -10.86
C ALA A 24 -12.38 6.23 -12.15
N LYS A 25 -13.08 5.09 -12.08
CA LYS A 25 -13.44 4.31 -13.27
C LYS A 25 -14.37 5.06 -14.22
N ASP A 26 -15.30 5.84 -13.68
CA ASP A 26 -16.21 6.67 -14.49
C ASP A 26 -15.45 7.78 -15.23
N PHE A 27 -14.53 8.48 -14.54
CA PHE A 27 -13.64 9.46 -15.17
C PHE A 27 -12.77 8.84 -16.28
N ILE A 28 -12.24 7.64 -16.07
CA ILE A 28 -11.51 6.91 -17.11
C ILE A 28 -12.40 6.59 -18.31
N LYS A 29 -13.64 6.14 -18.06
CA LYS A 29 -14.59 5.78 -19.12
C LYS A 29 -15.01 6.99 -19.95
N LYS A 30 -15.16 8.16 -19.33
CA LYS A 30 -15.47 9.43 -20.01
C LYS A 30 -14.30 9.97 -20.83
N GLY A 31 -13.08 9.47 -20.59
CA GLY A 31 -11.87 9.94 -21.25
C GLY A 31 -11.19 11.11 -20.53
N ASP A 32 -11.63 11.46 -19.32
CA ASP A 32 -11.08 12.60 -18.57
C ASP A 32 -9.65 12.30 -18.04
N ILE A 33 -9.38 11.04 -17.69
CA ILE A 33 -8.07 10.58 -17.21
C ILE A 33 -7.73 9.19 -17.77
N PHE A 34 -6.45 8.92 -18.01
CA PHE A 34 -6.01 7.59 -18.45
C PHE A 34 -5.79 6.62 -17.28
N GLN A 35 -5.22 7.11 -16.18
CA GLN A 35 -4.91 6.31 -15.01
C GLN A 35 -4.90 7.20 -13.76
N ILE A 36 -5.35 6.63 -12.64
CA ILE A 36 -5.18 7.20 -11.31
C ILE A 36 -4.81 6.09 -10.33
N VAL A 37 -3.92 6.41 -9.38
CA VAL A 37 -3.50 5.50 -8.32
C VAL A 37 -4.07 6.00 -6.99
N ILE A 38 -5.18 5.40 -6.58
CA ILE A 38 -5.79 5.70 -5.27
C ILE A 38 -5.06 4.89 -4.20
N SER A 39 -4.67 5.55 -3.12
CA SER A 39 -4.01 4.90 -1.98
C SER A 39 -4.79 5.13 -0.68
N GLN A 40 -4.57 4.21 0.27
CA GLN A 40 -5.01 4.36 1.65
C GLN A 40 -3.81 4.12 2.57
N LYS A 41 -3.79 4.85 3.68
CA LYS A 41 -2.80 4.76 4.73
C LYS A 41 -3.36 3.91 5.86
N PHE A 42 -2.61 2.90 6.25
CA PHE A 42 -2.86 2.09 7.43
C PHE A 42 -1.91 2.49 8.54
N ASN A 43 -2.45 2.62 9.75
CA ASN A 43 -1.72 2.94 10.96
C ASN A 43 -2.01 1.85 12.00
N THR A 44 -1.00 1.52 12.79
CA THR A 44 -1.16 0.64 13.95
C THR A 44 -0.12 1.03 14.99
N GLN A 45 -0.39 0.72 16.25
CA GLN A 45 0.59 0.89 17.32
C GLN A 45 1.50 -0.34 17.37
N ILE A 46 2.81 -0.11 17.43
CA ILE A 46 3.81 -1.15 17.58
C ILE A 46 4.57 -0.92 18.89
N ASN A 47 4.79 -2.00 19.63
CA ASN A 47 5.55 -1.98 20.88
C ASN A 47 7.00 -2.47 20.69
N ASN A 48 7.37 -2.82 19.45
CA ASN A 48 8.69 -3.34 19.10
C ASN A 48 9.57 -2.22 18.57
N GLU A 49 10.89 -2.40 18.73
CA GLU A 49 11.87 -1.49 18.14
C GLU A 49 11.72 -1.43 16.60
N PRO A 50 11.72 -0.23 15.99
CA PRO A 50 11.50 -0.08 14.55
C PRO A 50 12.51 -0.84 13.67
N PHE A 51 13.74 -1.03 14.16
CA PHE A 51 14.76 -1.80 13.46
C PHE A 51 14.42 -3.30 13.42
N ASP A 52 13.78 -3.84 14.45
CA ASP A 52 13.31 -5.23 14.46
C ASP A 52 12.16 -5.45 13.48
N LEU A 53 11.28 -4.45 13.34
CA LEU A 53 10.25 -4.45 12.31
C LEU A 53 10.87 -4.44 10.90
N TYR A 54 11.88 -3.60 10.66
CA TYR A 54 12.62 -3.59 9.39
C TYR A 54 13.27 -4.94 9.08
N ARG A 55 13.98 -5.54 10.04
CA ARG A 55 14.63 -6.86 9.85
C ARG A 55 13.60 -7.94 9.52
N SER A 56 12.48 -7.95 10.26
CA SER A 56 11.39 -8.90 10.04
C SER A 56 10.77 -8.73 8.65
N LEU A 57 10.51 -7.49 8.23
CA LEU A 57 10.01 -7.19 6.89
C LEU A 57 11.01 -7.59 5.80
N ARG A 58 12.33 -7.46 6.04
CA ARG A 58 13.37 -7.79 5.06
C ARG A 58 13.50 -9.29 4.83
N MET A 59 13.25 -10.07 5.87
CA MET A 59 13.19 -11.53 5.74
C MET A 59 11.98 -11.97 4.90
N VAL A 60 10.83 -11.31 5.07
CA VAL A 60 9.60 -11.64 4.33
C VAL A 60 9.63 -11.10 2.89
N ASN A 61 10.21 -9.92 2.68
CA ASN A 61 10.32 -9.26 1.38
C ASN A 61 11.78 -8.82 1.15
N PRO A 62 12.67 -9.71 0.67
CA PRO A 62 14.07 -9.40 0.38
C PRO A 62 14.22 -8.58 -0.91
N SER A 63 13.53 -7.45 -0.98
CA SER A 63 13.60 -6.51 -2.11
C SER A 63 14.97 -5.82 -2.12
N PRO A 64 15.64 -5.71 -3.29
CA PRO A 64 16.92 -5.01 -3.40
C PRO A 64 16.81 -3.51 -3.09
N TYR A 65 15.59 -2.95 -3.09
CA TYR A 65 15.32 -1.53 -2.82
C TYR A 65 14.78 -1.27 -1.40
N MET A 66 15.02 -2.19 -0.46
CA MET A 66 14.50 -2.06 0.89
C MET A 66 15.42 -1.22 1.77
N SER A 67 14.95 -0.03 2.18
CA SER A 67 15.75 0.95 2.93
C SER A 67 15.17 1.27 4.30
N PHE A 68 16.05 1.55 5.26
CA PHE A 68 15.75 2.02 6.61
C PHE A 68 16.36 3.41 6.78
N PHE A 69 15.56 4.39 7.18
CA PHE A 69 16.02 5.74 7.47
C PHE A 69 15.62 6.12 8.89
N ASP A 70 16.60 6.52 9.70
CA ASP A 70 16.40 7.07 11.03
C ASP A 70 16.66 8.57 10.99
N PHE A 71 15.63 9.37 11.28
CA PHE A 71 15.70 10.83 11.31
C PHE A 71 15.73 11.37 12.76
N GLY A 72 16.05 10.52 13.74
CA GLY A 72 16.11 10.88 15.15
C GLY A 72 14.76 11.38 15.66
N ALA A 73 14.71 12.64 16.12
CA ALA A 73 13.51 13.25 16.69
C ALA A 73 12.31 13.33 15.71
N HIS A 74 12.54 13.22 14.41
CA HIS A 74 11.48 13.25 13.38
C HIS A 74 10.90 11.88 13.06
N GLY A 75 11.41 10.82 13.70
CA GLY A 75 10.94 9.46 13.55
C GLY A 75 11.70 8.66 12.50
N ILE A 76 11.16 7.48 12.18
CA ILE A 76 11.81 6.47 11.35
C ILE A 76 10.95 6.19 10.13
N SER A 77 11.59 6.02 8.97
CA SER A 77 10.94 5.69 7.71
C SER A 77 11.45 4.36 7.17
N LEU A 78 10.51 3.49 6.82
CA LEU A 78 10.76 2.20 6.19
C LEU A 78 10.25 2.28 4.76
N VAL A 79 11.12 2.03 3.79
CA VAL A 79 10.73 1.99 2.37
C VAL A 79 10.81 0.54 1.89
N PRO A 80 9.72 -0.23 1.97
CA PRO A 80 9.61 -1.47 1.25
C PRO A 80 9.14 -1.17 -0.18
N VAL A 81 9.97 -1.45 -1.18
CA VAL A 81 9.44 -1.64 -2.54
C VAL A 81 8.78 -3.02 -2.55
N LEU A 82 7.50 -3.03 -2.18
CA LEU A 82 6.64 -4.19 -2.29
C LEU A 82 6.07 -4.19 -3.71
N LYS A 83 6.56 -5.08 -4.58
CA LYS A 83 5.91 -5.36 -5.86
C LYS A 83 4.65 -6.19 -5.59
N LEU A 84 3.64 -5.58 -4.97
CA LEU A 84 2.40 -6.26 -4.63
C LEU A 84 1.52 -6.35 -5.89
N TRP A 85 1.70 -7.42 -6.66
CA TRP A 85 0.75 -7.80 -7.71
C TRP A 85 -0.48 -8.43 -7.03
N LEU A 86 -1.41 -7.60 -6.55
CA LEU A 86 -2.73 -8.07 -6.11
C LEU A 86 -3.48 -8.55 -7.35
N LYS A 87 -3.35 -9.85 -7.64
CA LYS A 87 -4.10 -10.56 -8.68
C LYS A 87 -5.54 -10.73 -8.17
N LEU A 88 -6.30 -9.62 -8.14
CA LEU A 88 -7.75 -9.68 -7.97
C LEU A 88 -8.31 -10.46 -9.16
N LYS A 89 -8.62 -11.74 -8.94
CA LYS A 89 -9.38 -12.57 -9.87
C LYS A 89 -10.82 -12.04 -9.93
N LYS A 90 -11.01 -10.93 -10.63
CA LYS A 90 -12.19 -10.53 -11.41
C LYS A 90 -11.73 -9.39 -12.31
N THR A 91 -11.49 -9.77 -13.56
CA THR A 91 -10.94 -9.03 -14.69
C THR A 91 -11.42 -7.58 -14.79
N ILE A 92 -10.51 -6.61 -14.68
CA ILE A 92 -10.40 -5.52 -15.65
C ILE A 92 -8.89 -5.27 -15.85
N LYS A 93 -8.32 -5.87 -16.90
CA LYS A 93 -7.07 -5.40 -17.49
C LYS A 93 -7.42 -4.19 -18.34
N VAL A 94 -7.06 -2.99 -17.90
CA VAL A 94 -6.84 -1.89 -18.85
C VAL A 94 -5.35 -1.86 -19.11
N LYS A 95 -4.95 -2.44 -20.25
CA LYS A 95 -3.62 -2.30 -20.82
C LYS A 95 -3.79 -1.27 -21.93
N LEU A 96 -3.39 -0.02 -21.69
CA LEU A 96 -3.24 1.00 -22.72
C LEU A 96 -1.76 1.37 -22.77
N LEU A 97 -1.02 0.61 -23.56
CA LEU A 97 0.29 0.96 -24.09
C LEU A 97 0.27 0.50 -25.54
N GLN A 98 -0.21 1.38 -26.40
CA GLN A 98 0.22 1.51 -27.79
C GLN A 98 0.53 2.99 -27.97
N PHE A 99 1.81 3.33 -27.86
CA PHE A 99 2.63 3.82 -28.98
C PHE A 99 4.06 3.34 -28.72
#